data_AF-A0AAN0VWF2-F1
#
_entry.id   AF-A0AAN0VWF2-F1
#
_cell.length_a   1.000
_cell.length_b   1.000
_cell.length_c   1.000
_cell.angle_alpha   90.00
_cell.angle_beta   90.00
_cell.angle_gamma   90.00
#
_symmetry.space_group_name_H-M   'P 1'
#
loop_
_entity.id
_entity.type
_entity.pdbx_description
1 polymer ?
#
loop_
_entity_poly.entity_id
_entity_poly.type
_entity_poly.pdbx_seq_one_letter_code
_entity_poly.pdbx_strand_id
1 'polypeptide(L)'
;MNIEIKIERKNRVLSRVNFSKATLHRYINQGIFPPPISLGGRAVGFFSHEVDEYLIAAANGTDLNEAVERMLKKRKDLKAH
;
A
#
# COMPACT_ATOMS: atom_id res chain seq x y z
N MET A 1 8.63 -6.92 -17.53
CA MET A 1 8.22 -7.24 -16.13
C MET A 1 6.71 -7.13 -16.07
N ASN A 2 5.99 -8.24 -15.90
CA ASN A 2 4.54 -8.19 -15.68
C ASN A 2 4.29 -7.75 -14.25
N ILE A 3 3.63 -6.60 -14.07
CA ILE A 3 3.12 -6.21 -12.75
C ILE A 3 1.87 -7.03 -12.52
N GLU A 4 1.99 -8.13 -11.76
CA GLU A 4 0.81 -8.87 -11.34
C GLU A 4 -0.01 -8.02 -10.36
N ILE A 5 -1.20 -7.61 -10.79
CA ILE A 5 -2.14 -6.89 -9.95
C ILE A 5 -2.80 -7.89 -9.00
N LYS A 6 -2.12 -8.15 -7.89
CA LYS A 6 -2.59 -9.00 -6.81
C LYS A 6 -3.06 -8.16 -5.64
N ILE A 7 -4.20 -8.53 -5.06
CA ILE A 7 -4.76 -7.89 -3.88
C ILE A 7 -4.50 -8.75 -2.65
N GLU A 8 -3.94 -8.15 -1.61
CA GLU A 8 -3.73 -8.77 -0.31
C GLU A 8 -4.72 -8.22 0.74
N ARG A 9 -5.27 -9.10 1.57
CA ARG A 9 -6.11 -8.69 2.71
C ARG A 9 -5.23 -8.06 3.80
N LYS A 10 -5.82 -7.15 4.59
CA LYS A 10 -5.14 -6.48 5.71
C LYS A 10 -4.31 -7.40 6.61
N ASN A 11 -4.80 -8.59 6.96
CA ASN A 11 -4.08 -9.53 7.82
C ASN A 11 -2.77 -10.05 7.18
N ARG A 12 -2.75 -10.27 5.87
CA ARG A 12 -1.54 -10.66 5.13
C ARG A 12 -0.53 -9.52 5.16
N VAL A 13 -0.98 -8.30 4.83
CA VAL A 13 -0.12 -7.10 4.85
C VAL A 13 0.50 -6.88 6.23
N LEU A 14 -0.29 -6.95 7.31
CA LEU A 14 0.22 -6.82 8.68
C LEU A 14 1.31 -7.84 9.01
N SER A 15 1.20 -9.06 8.49
CA SER A 15 2.21 -10.11 8.67
C SER A 15 3.50 -9.81 7.89
N ARG A 16 3.40 -9.11 6.76
CA ARG A 16 4.54 -8.73 5.92
C ARG A 16 5.32 -7.55 6.49
N VAL A 17 4.61 -6.51 6.94
CA VAL A 17 5.24 -5.28 7.46
C VAL A 17 5.54 -5.35 8.96
N ASN A 18 5.04 -6.40 9.64
CA ASN A 18 5.15 -6.62 11.08
C ASN A 18 4.69 -5.40 11.93
N PHE A 19 3.67 -4.69 11.47
CA PHE A 19 3.09 -3.54 12.16
C PHE A 19 1.88 -3.94 13.00
N SER A 20 1.66 -3.20 14.08
CA SER A 20 0.37 -3.25 14.78
C SER A 20 -0.74 -2.67 13.90
N LYS A 21 -2.00 -3.09 14.13
CA LYS A 21 -3.17 -2.52 13.44
C LYS A 21 -3.27 -1.00 13.62
N ALA A 22 -2.90 -0.49 14.81
CA ALA A 22 -2.93 0.93 15.12
C ALA A 22 -1.84 1.69 14.35
N THR A 23 -0.63 1.13 14.29
CA THR A 23 0.48 1.69 13.50
C THR A 23 0.12 1.79 12.03
N LEU A 24 -0.44 0.72 11.47
CA LEU A 24 -0.85 0.70 10.06
C LEU A 24 -1.87 1.81 9.77
N HIS A 25 -2.91 1.92 10.61
CA HIS A 25 -3.92 2.98 10.45
C HIS A 25 -3.32 4.39 10.60
N ARG A 26 -2.42 4.59 11.56
CA ARG A 26 -1.70 5.87 11.73
C ARG A 26 -0.90 6.22 10.49
N TYR A 27 -0.14 5.28 9.93
CA TYR A 27 0.68 5.52 8.75
C TYR A 27 -0.14 5.77 7.49
N ILE A 28 -1.28 5.10 7.34
CA ILE A 28 -2.24 5.39 6.27
C ILE A 28 -2.75 6.84 6.41
N ASN A 29 -3.15 7.26 7.61
CA ASN A 29 -3.64 8.62 7.85
C ASN A 29 -2.56 9.69 7.64
N GLN A 30 -1.29 9.34 7.88
CA GLN A 30 -0.14 10.22 7.70
C GLN A 30 0.38 10.26 6.25
N GLY A 31 -0.14 9.42 5.34
CA GLY A 31 0.35 9.33 3.97
C GLY A 31 1.64 8.50 3.80
N ILE A 32 2.16 7.94 4.89
CA ILE A 32 3.40 7.16 4.92
C ILE A 32 3.19 5.75 4.34
N PHE A 33 1.96 5.22 4.39
CA PHE A 33 1.63 3.88 3.89
C PHE A 33 0.51 3.95 2.84
N PRO A 34 0.56 3.12 1.77
CA PRO A 34 -0.46 3.14 0.73
C PRO A 34 -1.86 2.86 1.30
N PRO A 35 -2.87 3.66 0.93
CA PRO A 35 -4.21 3.51 1.49
C PRO A 35 -4.90 2.24 0.96
N PRO A 36 -5.75 1.60 1.76
CA PRO A 36 -6.46 0.39 1.36
C PRO A 36 -7.46 0.67 0.23
N ILE A 37 -7.79 -0.39 -0.51
CA ILE A 37 -8.94 -0.45 -1.43
C ILE A 37 -10.10 -1.19 -0.76
N SER A 38 -11.33 -0.71 -1.00
CA SER A 38 -12.53 -1.42 -0.58
C SER A 38 -12.75 -2.64 -1.46
N LEU A 39 -12.98 -3.80 -0.84
CA LEU A 39 -13.31 -5.05 -1.53
C LEU A 39 -14.81 -5.38 -1.40
N GLY A 40 -15.61 -4.42 -0.96
CA GLY A 40 -17.02 -4.60 -0.64
C GLY A 40 -17.27 -4.86 0.85
N GLY A 41 -18.43 -4.41 1.33
CA GLY A 41 -18.81 -4.49 2.74
C GLY A 41 -17.80 -3.81 3.67
N ARG A 42 -17.40 -4.52 4.74
CA ARG A 42 -16.38 -4.05 5.72
C ARG A 42 -14.96 -4.52 5.37
N ALA A 43 -14.78 -5.15 4.21
CA ALA A 43 -13.51 -5.79 3.87
C ALA A 43 -12.61 -4.86 3.05
N VAL A 44 -11.34 -4.78 3.45
CA VAL A 44 -10.32 -3.95 2.80
C VAL A 44 -9.15 -4.80 2.32
N GLY A 45 -8.52 -4.35 1.24
CA GLY A 45 -7.31 -4.93 0.66
C GLY A 45 -6.28 -3.88 0.31
N PHE A 46 -5.10 -4.35 -0.08
CA PHE A 46 -3.97 -3.54 -0.54
C PHE A 46 -3.38 -4.20 -1.78
N PHE A 47 -2.79 -3.43 -2.68
CA PHE A 47 -2.08 -4.02 -3.81
C PHE A 47 -0.74 -4.58 -3.33
N SER A 48 -0.45 -5.84 -3.66
CA SER A 48 0.79 -6.53 -3.28
C SER A 48 2.01 -5.71 -3.71
N HIS A 49 2.02 -5.24 -4.96
CA HIS A 49 3.15 -4.52 -5.55
C HIS A 49 3.42 -3.17 -4.86
N GLU A 50 2.41 -2.51 -4.29
CA GLU A 50 2.63 -1.26 -3.53
C GLU A 50 3.20 -1.54 -2.16
N VAL A 51 2.80 -2.65 -1.53
CA VAL A 51 3.40 -3.09 -0.27
C VAL A 51 4.86 -3.49 -0.50
N ASP A 52 5.17 -4.15 -1.61
CA ASP A 52 6.54 -4.42 -2.05
C ASP A 52 7.34 -3.12 -2.26
N GLU A 53 6.80 -2.18 -3.04
CA GLU A 53 7.45 -0.89 -3.32
C GLU A 53 7.67 -0.07 -2.04
N TYR A 54 6.73 -0.11 -1.09
CA TYR A 54 6.87 0.51 0.23
C TYR A 54 8.01 -0.11 1.05
N LEU A 55 8.09 -1.44 1.11
CA LEU A 55 9.15 -2.14 1.85
C LEU A 55 10.53 -1.84 1.25
N ILE A 56 10.63 -1.77 -0.08
CA ILE A 56 11.86 -1.39 -0.78
C ILE A 56 12.23 0.08 -0.47
N ALA A 57 11.26 1.00 -0.52
CA ALA A 57 11.50 2.40 -0.18
C ALA A 57 11.97 2.56 1.28
N ALA A 58 11.35 1.82 2.21
CA ALA A 58 11.72 1.80 3.63
C ALA A 58 13.15 1.25 3.84
N ALA A 59 13.51 0.17 3.14
CA ALA A 59 14.85 -0.41 3.20
C ALA A 59 15.94 0.54 2.65
N ASN A 60 15.60 1.33 1.62
CA ASN A 60 16.51 2.28 1.00
C ASN A 60 16.55 3.66 1.70
N GLY A 61 15.79 3.86 2.77
CA GLY A 61 15.71 5.14 3.47
C GLY A 61 15.12 6.28 2.62
N THR A 62 14.31 5.94 1.62
CA THR A 62 13.63 6.92 0.76
C THR A 62 12.49 7.59 1.51
N ASP A 63 12.11 8.80 1.09
CA ASP A 63 10.90 9.43 1.60
C ASP A 63 9.67 8.57 1.27
N LEU A 64 9.05 8.03 2.31
CA LEU A 64 7.92 7.12 2.20
C LEU A 64 6.66 7.82 1.72
N ASN A 65 6.47 9.11 2.05
CA ASN A 65 5.33 9.87 1.59
C ASN A 65 5.43 10.09 0.08
N GLU A 66 6.62 10.47 -0.41
CA GLU A 66 6.85 10.64 -1.85
C GLU A 66 6.65 9.33 -2.60
N ALA A 67 7.15 8.21 -2.06
CA ALA A 67 6.93 6.89 -2.64
C ALA A 67 5.43 6.55 -2.72
N VAL A 68 4.66 6.81 -1.67
CA VAL A 68 3.21 6.58 -1.64
C VAL A 68 2.46 7.49 -2.61
N GLU A 69 2.81 8.78 -2.68
CA GLU A 69 2.21 9.71 -3.64
C GLU A 69 2.43 9.26 -5.09
N ARG A 70 3.64 8.77 -5.40
CA ARG A 70 3.95 8.18 -6.71
C ARG A 70 3.07 6.95 -6.99
N MET A 71 2.89 6.06 -6.02
CA MET A 71 1.99 4.90 -6.16
C MET A 71 0.54 5.34 -6.40
N LEU A 72 0.06 6.34 -5.66
CA LEU A 72 -1.29 6.88 -5.79
C LEU A 72 -1.54 7.55 -7.14
N LYS A 73 -0.53 8.22 -7.71
CA LYS A 73 -0.60 8.78 -9.06
C LYS A 73 -0.77 7.66 -10.09
N LYS A 74 0.06 6.61 -10.02
CA LYS A 74 -0.07 5.41 -10.87
C LYS A 74 -1.48 4.82 -10.81
N ARG A 75 -2.10 4.73 -9.61
CA ARG A 75 -3.49 4.25 -9.47
C ARG A 75 -4.51 5.07 -10.24
N LYS A 76 -4.35 6.40 -10.29
CA LYS A 76 -5.29 7.30 -11.00
C LYS A 76 -5.17 7.12 -12.50
N ASP A 77 -3.95 7.02 -13.00
CA ASP A 77 -3.67 6.83 -14.43
C ASP A 77 -4.23 5.48 -14.91
N LEU A 78 -4.18 4.45 -14.08
CA LEU A 78 -4.79 3.13 -14.33
C LEU A 78 -6.33 3.13 -14.35
N LYS A 79 -6.98 4.10 -13.69
CA LYS A 79 -8.45 4.24 -13.69
C LYS A 79 -8.98 5.10 -14.83
N ALA A 80 -8.10 5.80 -15.55
CA ALA A 80 -8.47 6.76 -16.59
C ALA A 80 -8.70 6.13 -17.98
N HIS A 81 -8.69 4.80 -18.07
CA HIS A 81 -8.89 4.04 -19.31
C HIS A 81 -9.93 2.93 -19.14
#